data_AF-A0A8D8B2Z1-F1
#
_entry.id   AF-A0A8D8B2Z1-F1
#
_cell.length_a   1.000
_cell.length_b   1.000
_cell.length_c   1.000
_cell.angle_alpha   90.00
_cell.angle_beta   90.00
_cell.angle_gamma   90.00
#
_symmetry.space_group_name_H-M   'P 1'
#
loop_
_entity.id
_entity.type
_entity.pdbx_description
1 polymer ?
#
loop_
_entity_poly.entity_id
_entity_poly.type
_entity_poly.pdbx_seq_one_letter_code
_entity_poly.pdbx_strand_id
1 'polypeptide(L)'
;MTVDFNDYFWGEKNNGYEVLYQNMKYGLSATKELAEYFRERSNLEEYNSKLLTKLANKAGSGGGGTFSPLWIILKSTTERLSELHAAKVQKLSELVKNITKYAEELHKKHKTVKEEESG
;
A
#
# COMPACT_ATOMS: atom_id res chain seq x y z
N MET A 1 -17.71 28.37 1.19
CA MET A 1 -18.77 27.97 2.14
C MET A 1 -18.62 26.46 2.32
N THR A 2 -18.35 25.99 3.53
CA THR A 2 -18.30 24.54 3.82
C THR A 2 -19.73 24.01 3.89
N VAL A 3 -19.98 22.87 3.27
CA VAL A 3 -21.27 22.19 3.28
C VAL A 3 -21.26 21.19 4.44
N ASP A 4 -22.18 21.31 5.39
CA ASP A 4 -22.30 20.41 6.55
C ASP A 4 -23.32 19.30 6.26
N PHE A 5 -23.04 18.06 6.65
CA PHE A 5 -23.99 16.97 6.50
C PHE A 5 -25.31 17.22 7.27
N ASN A 6 -25.25 17.95 8.38
CA ASN A 6 -26.44 18.33 9.15
C ASN A 6 -27.42 19.22 8.39
N ASP A 7 -27.00 19.88 7.31
CA ASP A 7 -27.87 20.80 6.58
C ASP A 7 -28.57 20.13 5.38
N TYR A 8 -28.06 18.98 4.90
CA TYR A 8 -28.45 18.43 3.58
C TYR A 8 -28.94 16.97 3.59
N PHE A 9 -28.90 16.27 4.72
CA PHE A 9 -29.27 14.85 4.80
C PHE A 9 -30.64 14.59 5.48
N TRP A 10 -31.59 15.52 5.37
CA TRP A 10 -32.96 15.33 5.88
C TRP A 10 -33.87 14.70 4.83
N GLY A 11 -34.16 15.43 3.75
CA GLY A 11 -35.00 14.98 2.62
C GLY A 11 -36.42 14.56 3.02
N GLU A 12 -37.33 14.41 2.06
CA GLU A 12 -38.73 14.01 2.35
C GLU A 12 -38.85 12.57 2.86
N LYS A 13 -37.86 11.72 2.55
CA LYS A 13 -37.84 10.30 2.90
C LYS A 13 -37.21 10.01 4.26
N ASN A 14 -36.66 11.02 4.95
CA ASN A 14 -36.01 10.90 6.25
C ASN A 14 -34.94 9.79 6.33
N ASN A 15 -34.24 9.53 5.23
CA ASN A 15 -33.31 8.40 5.10
C ASN A 15 -31.83 8.82 5.07
N GLY A 16 -31.51 10.10 5.30
CA GLY A 16 -30.14 10.57 5.14
C GLY A 16 -29.16 10.02 6.17
N TYR A 17 -29.60 9.67 7.39
CA TYR A 17 -28.76 8.92 8.33
C TYR A 17 -28.28 7.59 7.73
N GLU A 18 -29.18 6.80 7.14
CA GLU A 18 -28.82 5.53 6.50
C GLU A 18 -27.82 5.75 5.35
N VAL A 19 -28.01 6.81 4.55
CA VAL A 19 -27.06 7.16 3.49
C VAL A 19 -25.66 7.46 4.06
N LEU A 20 -25.58 8.28 5.12
CA LEU A 20 -24.32 8.61 5.78
C LEU A 20 -23.68 7.39 6.46
N TYR A 21 -24.50 6.52 7.06
CA TYR A 21 -24.04 5.30 7.70
C TYR A 21 -23.47 4.29 6.70
N GLN A 22 -24.11 4.13 5.53
CA GLN A 22 -23.57 3.33 4.43
C GLN A 22 -22.29 3.97 3.86
N ASN A 23 -22.26 5.30 3.69
CA ASN A 23 -21.06 6.02 3.27
C ASN A 23 -19.87 5.77 4.22
N MET A 24 -20.11 5.81 5.53
CA MET A 24 -19.11 5.47 6.54
C MET A 24 -18.60 4.02 6.35
N LYS A 25 -19.49 3.04 6.14
CA LYS A 25 -19.09 1.64 5.89
C LYS A 25 -18.25 1.48 4.62
N TYR A 26 -18.55 2.20 3.55
CA TYR A 26 -17.75 2.17 2.32
C TYR A 26 -16.30 2.60 2.57
N GLY A 27 -16.05 3.53 3.49
CA GLY A 27 -14.70 3.94 3.88
C GLY A 27 -13.81 2.78 4.36
N LEU A 28 -14.39 1.77 5.01
CA LEU A 28 -13.65 0.56 5.42
C LEU A 28 -13.27 -0.32 4.23
N SER A 29 -14.15 -0.46 3.22
CA SER A 29 -13.83 -1.21 1.99
C SER A 29 -12.70 -0.52 1.24
N ALA A 30 -12.83 0.79 1.01
CA ALA A 30 -11.82 1.59 0.30
C ALA A 30 -10.45 1.50 0.99
N THR A 31 -10.42 1.49 2.32
CA THR A 31 -9.17 1.32 3.09
C THR A 31 -8.53 -0.06 2.86
N LYS A 32 -9.34 -1.13 2.82
CA LYS A 32 -8.85 -2.49 2.58
C LYS A 32 -8.32 -2.66 1.16
N GLU A 33 -9.02 -2.11 0.17
CA GLU A 33 -8.59 -2.08 -1.23
C GLU A 33 -7.25 -1.34 -1.39
N LEU A 34 -7.08 -0.22 -0.69
CA LEU A 34 -5.81 0.52 -0.68
C LEU A 34 -4.66 -0.32 -0.09
N ALA A 35 -4.90 -1.04 1.01
CA ALA A 35 -3.91 -1.93 1.59
C ALA A 35 -3.51 -3.07 0.63
N GLU A 36 -4.47 -3.62 -0.10
CA GLU A 36 -4.24 -4.66 -1.09
C GLU A 36 -3.41 -4.15 -2.28
N TYR A 37 -3.72 -2.96 -2.80
CA TYR A 37 -2.92 -2.32 -3.84
C TYR A 37 -1.44 -2.17 -3.44
N PHE A 38 -1.18 -1.68 -2.21
CA PHE A 38 0.20 -1.53 -1.75
C PHE A 38 0.89 -2.87 -1.45
N ARG A 39 0.14 -3.92 -1.11
CA ARG A 39 0.68 -5.28 -1.00
C ARG A 39 1.13 -5.79 -2.36
N GLU A 40 0.32 -5.64 -3.40
CA GLU A 40 0.69 -5.98 -4.77
C GLU A 40 1.88 -5.16 -5.26
N ARG A 41 1.91 -3.87 -4.92
CA ARG A 41 3.08 -3.03 -5.22
C ARG A 41 4.34 -3.54 -4.52
N SER A 42 4.24 -4.01 -3.28
CA SER A 42 5.38 -4.59 -2.55
C SER A 42 5.88 -5.86 -3.24
N ASN A 43 4.97 -6.75 -3.65
CA ASN A 43 5.29 -7.99 -4.38
C ASN A 43 6.06 -7.70 -5.69
N LEU A 44 5.63 -6.68 -6.46
CA LEU A 44 6.32 -6.26 -7.68
C LEU A 44 7.74 -5.76 -7.40
N GLU A 45 7.93 -4.98 -6.35
CA GLU A 45 9.25 -4.45 -5.98
C GLU A 45 10.18 -5.56 -5.47
N GLU A 46 9.65 -6.57 -4.76
CA GLU A 46 10.40 -7.75 -4.37
C GLU A 46 10.84 -8.58 -5.58
N TYR A 47 9.93 -8.78 -6.55
CA TYR A 47 10.25 -9.46 -7.80
C TYR A 47 11.36 -8.74 -8.57
N ASN A 48 11.29 -7.41 -8.67
CA ASN A 48 12.33 -6.59 -9.31
C ASN A 48 13.69 -6.74 -8.62
N SER A 49 13.74 -6.69 -7.28
CA SER A 49 14.97 -6.92 -6.52
C SER A 49 15.57 -8.30 -6.81
N LYS A 50 14.74 -9.35 -6.86
CA LYS A 50 15.18 -10.71 -7.21
C LYS A 50 15.75 -10.80 -8.63
N LEU A 51 15.11 -10.15 -9.62
CA LEU A 51 15.60 -10.13 -10.99
C LEU A 51 16.94 -9.39 -11.13
N LEU A 52 17.07 -8.24 -10.49
CA LEU A 52 18.31 -7.47 -10.49
C LEU A 52 19.44 -8.23 -9.81
N THR A 53 19.17 -8.91 -8.70
CA THR A 53 20.14 -9.78 -8.02
C THR A 53 20.64 -10.90 -8.95
N LYS A 54 19.73 -11.55 -9.69
CA LYS A 54 20.11 -12.56 -10.69
C LYS A 54 20.97 -11.97 -11.81
N LEU A 55 20.66 -10.76 -12.28
CA LEU A 55 21.45 -10.08 -13.32
C LEU A 55 22.84 -9.69 -12.82
N ALA A 56 22.96 -9.15 -11.61
CA ALA A 56 24.24 -8.84 -10.98
C ALA A 56 25.15 -10.08 -10.85
N ASN A 57 24.57 -11.22 -10.46
CA ASN A 57 25.32 -12.48 -10.38
C ASN A 57 25.86 -12.93 -11.73
N LYS A 58 25.11 -12.73 -12.83
CA LYS A 58 25.61 -12.99 -14.19
C LYS A 58 26.77 -12.07 -14.55
N ALA A 59 26.70 -10.78 -14.22
CA ALA A 59 27.82 -9.86 -14.44
C ALA A 59 29.07 -10.27 -13.65
N GLY A 60 28.91 -10.84 -12.45
CA GLY A 60 30.01 -11.40 -11.65
C GLY A 60 30.68 -12.64 -12.23
N SER A 61 30.05 -13.30 -13.21
CA SER A 61 30.64 -14.41 -13.97
C SER A 61 31.36 -13.97 -15.26
N GLY A 62 31.37 -12.65 -15.55
CA GLY A 62 32.09 -12.07 -16.67
C GLY A 62 33.60 -12.25 -16.52
N GLY A 63 34.17 -13.13 -17.34
CA GLY A 63 35.58 -13.50 -17.32
C GLY A 63 36.54 -12.35 -17.63
N GLY A 64 37.81 -12.55 -17.28
CA GLY A 64 38.90 -11.60 -17.47
C GLY A 64 39.11 -11.15 -18.92
N GLY A 65 39.91 -10.10 -19.09
CA GLY A 65 40.16 -9.45 -20.37
C GLY A 65 40.00 -7.93 -20.27
N THR A 66 40.12 -7.24 -21.40
CA THR A 66 40.09 -5.77 -21.47
C THR A 66 38.79 -5.15 -20.97
N PHE A 67 37.68 -5.90 -20.96
CA PHE A 67 36.38 -5.45 -20.47
C PHE A 67 36.09 -5.75 -18.99
N SER A 68 37.02 -6.38 -18.26
CA SER A 68 36.82 -6.72 -16.84
C SER A 68 36.35 -5.53 -15.96
N PRO A 69 36.92 -4.31 -16.09
CA PRO A 69 36.44 -3.16 -15.32
C PRO A 69 34.96 -2.82 -15.57
N LEU A 70 34.45 -3.04 -16.79
CA LEU A 70 33.05 -2.79 -17.11
C LEU A 70 32.13 -3.78 -16.40
N TRP A 71 32.51 -5.07 -16.31
CA TRP A 71 31.73 -6.08 -15.60
C TRP A 71 31.61 -5.77 -14.10
N ILE A 72 32.66 -5.24 -13.48
CA ILE A 72 32.65 -4.81 -12.07
C ILE A 72 31.67 -3.66 -11.86
N ILE A 73 31.68 -2.65 -12.76
CA ILE A 73 30.76 -1.51 -12.69
C ILE A 73 29.31 -1.99 -12.90
N LEU A 74 29.06 -2.84 -13.89
CA LEU A 74 27.73 -3.39 -14.16
C LEU A 74 27.19 -4.20 -12.98
N LYS A 75 28.04 -5.04 -12.37
CA LYS A 75 27.66 -5.80 -11.18
C LYS A 75 27.28 -4.87 -10.02
N SER A 76 28.18 -3.99 -9.61
CA SER A 76 27.99 -3.13 -8.43
C SER A 76 26.79 -2.19 -8.58
N THR A 77 26.59 -1.59 -9.76
CA THR A 77 25.43 -0.73 -10.02
C THR A 77 24.12 -1.50 -10.00
N THR A 78 24.11 -2.73 -10.51
CA THR A 78 22.93 -3.61 -10.47
C THR A 78 22.61 -4.08 -9.05
N GLU A 79 23.62 -4.41 -8.24
CA GLU A 79 23.46 -4.73 -6.81
C GLU A 79 22.85 -3.56 -6.05
N ARG A 80 23.38 -2.35 -6.25
CA ARG A 80 22.85 -1.11 -5.66
C ARG A 80 21.39 -0.89 -6.03
N LEU A 81 21.01 -1.13 -7.28
CA LEU A 81 19.62 -0.99 -7.72
C LEU A 81 18.71 -2.04 -7.05
N SER A 82 19.18 -3.28 -6.92
CA SER A 82 18.47 -4.34 -6.19
C SER A 82 18.20 -3.95 -4.73
N GLU A 83 19.21 -3.38 -4.04
CA GLU A 83 19.09 -2.90 -2.66
C GLU A 83 18.02 -1.80 -2.53
N LEU A 84 17.93 -0.88 -3.49
CA LEU A 84 16.91 0.18 -3.48
C LEU A 84 15.49 -0.40 -3.60
N HIS A 85 15.30 -1.42 -4.44
CA HIS A 85 14.02 -2.13 -4.52
C HIS A 85 13.69 -2.85 -3.21
N ALA A 86 14.66 -3.55 -2.60
CA ALA A 86 14.47 -4.21 -1.31
C ALA A 86 14.14 -3.22 -0.18
N ALA A 87 14.80 -2.06 -0.13
CA ALA A 87 14.47 -1.00 0.83
C ALA A 87 13.06 -0.44 0.61
N LYS A 88 12.60 -0.36 -0.65
CA LYS A 88 11.22 0.06 -0.95
C LYS A 88 10.20 -0.98 -0.47
N VAL A 89 10.47 -2.28 -0.62
CA VAL A 89 9.63 -3.36 -0.08
C VAL A 89 9.43 -3.18 1.43
N GLN A 90 10.51 -2.90 2.18
CA GLN A 90 10.39 -2.66 3.63
C GLN A 90 9.46 -1.48 3.96
N LYS A 91 9.60 -0.36 3.24
CA LYS A 91 8.73 0.81 3.42
C LYS A 91 7.28 0.54 3.06
N LEU A 92 7.03 -0.20 1.97
CA LEU A 92 5.69 -0.57 1.54
C LEU A 92 5.02 -1.52 2.53
N SER A 93 5.76 -2.49 3.06
CA SER A 93 5.26 -3.43 4.08
C SER A 93 4.86 -2.71 5.37
N GLU A 94 5.65 -1.74 5.82
CA GLU A 94 5.29 -0.92 6.99
C GLU A 94 4.06 -0.03 6.71
N LEU A 95 3.95 0.53 5.49
CA LEU A 95 2.76 1.28 5.09
C LEU A 95 1.51 0.40 5.09
N VAL A 96 1.57 -0.81 4.52
CA VAL A 96 0.46 -1.78 4.52
C VAL A 96 0.04 -2.14 5.96
N LYS A 97 0.99 -2.31 6.87
CA LYS A 97 0.73 -2.55 8.29
C LYS A 97 -0.03 -1.39 8.92
N ASN A 98 0.38 -0.15 8.66
CA ASN A 98 -0.30 1.05 9.17
C ASN A 98 -1.73 1.19 8.62
N ILE A 99 -1.93 0.95 7.32
CA ILE A 99 -3.27 0.98 6.70
C ILE A 99 -4.16 -0.12 7.29
N THR A 100 -3.61 -1.33 7.47
CA THR A 100 -4.35 -2.46 8.08
C THR A 100 -4.78 -2.13 9.50
N LYS A 101 -3.87 -1.58 10.32
CA LYS A 101 -4.19 -1.13 11.67
C LYS A 101 -5.30 -0.08 11.68
N TYR A 102 -5.24 0.90 10.78
CA TYR A 102 -6.29 1.90 10.63
C TYR A 102 -7.63 1.26 10.24
N ALA A 103 -7.65 0.27 9.34
CA ALA A 103 -8.87 -0.45 8.98
C ALA A 103 -9.50 -1.18 10.20
N GLU A 104 -8.68 -1.76 11.08
CA GLU A 104 -9.16 -2.39 12.31
C GLU A 104 -9.76 -1.37 13.29
N GLU A 105 -9.10 -0.22 13.48
CA GLU A 105 -9.60 0.87 14.31
C GLU A 105 -10.91 1.44 13.77
N LEU A 106 -11.01 1.62 12.44
CA LEU A 106 -12.22 2.06 11.76
C LEU A 106 -13.36 1.05 11.94
N HIS A 107 -13.08 -0.25 11.83
CA HIS A 107 -14.06 -1.30 12.07
C HIS A 107 -14.59 -1.28 13.51
N LYS A 108 -13.73 -1.08 14.52
CA LYS A 108 -14.15 -0.93 15.92
C LYS A 108 -15.07 0.29 16.09
N LYS A 109 -14.72 1.44 15.53
CA LYS A 109 -15.55 2.64 15.58
C LYS A 109 -16.92 2.43 14.94
N HIS A 110 -16.99 1.76 13.78
CA HIS A 110 -18.26 1.46 13.13
C HIS A 110 -19.17 0.57 13.99
N LYS A 111 -18.58 -0.34 14.77
CA LYS A 111 -19.34 -1.17 15.72
C LYS A 111 -19.90 -0.34 16.87
N THR A 112 -19.10 0.54 17.45
CA THR A 112 -19.55 1.47 18.52
C THR A 112 -20.70 2.35 18.05
N VAL A 113 -20.57 3.02 16.89
CA VAL A 113 -21.64 3.86 16.33
C VAL A 113 -22.93 3.06 16.12
N LYS A 114 -22.80 1.82 15.63
CA LYS A 114 -23.98 0.96 15.47
C LYS A 114 -24.65 0.64 16.81
N GLU A 115 -23.88 0.37 17.86
CA GLU A 115 -24.40 0.04 19.19
C GLU A 115 -25.07 1.25 19.87
N GLU A 116 -24.47 2.44 19.76
CA GLU A 116 -25.01 3.69 20.30
C GLU A 116 -26.35 4.09 19.64
N GLU A 117 -26.47 3.89 18.33
CA GLU A 117 -27.66 4.28 17.55
C GLU A 117 -28.75 3.20 17.50
N SER A 118 -28.46 2.00 18.03
CA SER A 118 -29.45 0.90 18.16
C SER A 118 -30.08 0.82 19.56
N GLY A 119 -29.64 1.66 20.50
CA GLY A 119 -30.17 1.77 21.87
C GLY A 119 -31.19 2.89 21.99
#